data_AF-A0A7S2JPA1-F1
#
_entry.id   AF-A0A7S2JPA1-F1
#
_cell.length_a   1.000
_cell.length_b   1.000
_cell.length_c   1.000
_cell.angle_alpha   90.00
_cell.angle_beta   90.00
_cell.angle_gamma   90.00
#
_symmetry.space_group_name_H-M   'P 1'
#
loop_
_entity.id
_entity.type
_entity.pdbx_description
1 polymer ?
#
loop_
_entity_poly.entity_id
_entity_poly.type
_entity_poly.pdbx_seq_one_letter_code
_entity_poly.pdbx_strand_id
1 'polypeptide(L)'
;INMYHFMDRFLQASTAGDGLYWPSFPNETLDSLVSYYLDLALLEYEFSRSFRSQIVASAIFLARLVLGLRARNGKIWSDTLQYYTGYCMTELEDCVIKLRDLQSMASEKYPNIFAKYCHSAYREVAYKAAPLREDLLNVFE
;
A
#
# COMPACT_ATOMS: atom_id res chain seq x y z
N ILE A 1 6.68 -15.90 9.82
CA ILE A 1 6.83 -14.43 9.87
C ILE A 1 5.55 -13.80 9.33
N ASN A 2 4.87 -12.98 10.13
CA ASN A 2 3.60 -12.30 9.79
C ASN A 2 3.85 -11.16 8.78
N MET A 3 2.88 -10.81 7.91
CA MET A 3 2.99 -9.67 6.98
C MET A 3 3.26 -8.36 7.74
N TYR A 4 2.61 -8.16 8.89
CA TYR A 4 2.79 -6.99 9.75
C TYR A 4 4.23 -6.82 10.28
N HIS A 5 5.06 -7.88 10.29
CA HIS A 5 6.47 -7.76 10.70
C HIS A 5 7.29 -6.84 9.79
N PHE A 6 6.96 -6.77 8.48
CA PHE A 6 7.66 -5.91 7.53
C PHE A 6 7.07 -4.49 7.48
N MET A 7 5.82 -4.34 7.90
CA MET A 7 5.03 -3.11 7.75
C MET A 7 5.69 -1.92 8.45
N ASP A 8 6.01 -2.03 9.74
CA ASP A 8 6.57 -0.91 10.52
C ASP A 8 7.86 -0.36 9.90
N ARG A 9 8.78 -1.27 9.53
CA ARG A 9 10.05 -0.90 8.92
C ARG A 9 9.85 -0.22 7.56
N PHE A 10 8.94 -0.73 6.74
CA PHE A 10 8.73 -0.18 5.40
C PHE A 10 7.98 1.15 5.45
N LEU A 11 7.06 1.33 6.41
CA LEU A 11 6.39 2.61 6.68
C LEU A 11 7.38 3.68 7.16
N GLN A 12 8.33 3.32 8.04
CA GLN A 12 9.41 4.23 8.43
C GLN A 12 10.28 4.64 7.24
N ALA A 13 10.61 3.70 6.33
CA ALA A 13 11.35 4.02 5.12
C ALA A 13 10.55 4.91 4.14
N SER A 14 9.23 4.71 4.09
CA SER A 14 8.29 5.53 3.31
C SER A 14 8.32 6.99 3.77
N THR A 15 8.20 7.24 5.08
CA THR A 15 8.16 8.60 5.63
C THR A 15 9.52 9.29 5.63
N ALA A 16 10.61 8.53 5.80
CA ALA A 16 11.97 9.08 5.73
C ALA A 16 12.32 9.66 4.35
N GLY A 17 11.75 9.12 3.28
CA GLY A 17 11.99 9.58 1.90
C GLY A 17 11.26 10.87 1.50
N ASP A 18 10.29 11.32 2.30
CA ASP A 18 9.40 12.43 1.95
C ASP A 18 10.01 13.81 2.32
N GLY A 19 11.22 13.86 2.88
CA GLY A 19 11.97 15.10 3.14
C GLY A 19 11.36 15.99 4.23
N LEU A 20 10.33 15.51 4.91
CA LEU A 20 9.75 16.12 6.10
C LEU A 20 10.68 15.89 7.29
N TYR A 21 10.79 16.88 8.18
CA TYR A 21 11.64 16.79 9.38
C TYR A 21 11.28 15.55 10.20
N TRP A 22 12.31 14.80 10.60
CA TRP A 22 12.17 13.67 11.52
C TRP A 22 11.82 14.16 12.94
N PRO A 23 10.87 13.53 13.66
CA PRO A 23 9.96 12.48 13.22
C PRO A 23 8.70 13.11 12.60
N SER A 24 8.45 12.84 11.33
CA SER A 24 7.16 13.15 10.74
C SER A 24 6.14 12.24 11.41
N PHE A 25 5.08 12.83 11.97
CA PHE A 25 4.01 12.12 12.67
C PHE A 25 3.57 10.87 11.88
N PRO A 26 3.24 9.75 12.56
CA PRO A 26 2.73 8.58 11.86
C PRO A 26 1.60 9.00 10.94
N ASN A 27 1.71 8.68 9.65
CA ASN A 27 0.64 8.94 8.71
C ASN A 27 -0.40 7.85 8.93
N GLU A 28 -1.24 8.05 9.94
CA GLU A 28 -2.22 7.04 10.36
C GLU A 28 -3.18 6.66 9.23
N THR A 29 -3.41 7.55 8.26
CA THR A 29 -4.16 7.24 7.04
C THR A 29 -3.38 6.28 6.14
N LEU A 30 -2.08 6.48 5.94
CA LEU A 30 -1.21 5.55 5.23
C LEU A 30 -1.19 4.19 5.94
N ASP A 31 -0.98 4.17 7.25
CA ASP A 31 -0.89 2.94 8.04
C ASP A 31 -2.21 2.16 8.00
N SER A 32 -3.34 2.87 8.11
CA SER A 32 -4.69 2.27 8.00
C SER A 32 -4.94 1.73 6.60
N LEU A 33 -4.54 2.46 5.55
CA LEU A 33 -4.73 2.05 4.16
C LEU A 33 -3.86 0.84 3.79
N VAL A 34 -2.62 0.79 4.31
CA VAL A 34 -1.74 -0.39 4.16
C VAL A 34 -2.34 -1.59 4.90
N SER A 35 -2.81 -1.41 6.14
CA SER A 35 -3.47 -2.48 6.91
C SER A 35 -4.70 -3.01 6.19
N TYR A 36 -5.49 -2.12 5.59
CA TYR A 36 -6.65 -2.48 4.77
C TYR A 36 -6.26 -3.39 3.60
N TYR A 37 -5.23 -3.03 2.84
CA TYR A 37 -4.73 -3.86 1.74
C TYR A 37 -4.17 -5.20 2.20
N LEU A 38 -3.48 -5.24 3.34
CA LEU A 38 -2.97 -6.50 3.90
C LEU A 38 -4.11 -7.42 4.37
N ASP A 39 -5.13 -6.87 5.02
CA ASP A 39 -6.31 -7.63 5.45
C ASP A 39 -7.10 -8.17 4.24
N LEU A 40 -7.19 -7.41 3.14
CA LEU A 40 -7.76 -7.90 1.87
C LEU A 40 -6.89 -9.02 1.26
N ALA A 41 -5.58 -8.83 1.17
CA ALA A 41 -4.66 -9.81 0.58
C ALA A 41 -4.63 -11.14 1.36
N LEU A 42 -4.85 -11.11 2.68
CA LEU A 42 -4.95 -12.31 3.52
C LEU A 42 -6.16 -13.19 3.17
N LEU A 43 -7.22 -12.60 2.61
CA LEU A 43 -8.44 -13.30 2.23
C LEU A 43 -8.45 -13.77 0.77
N GLU A 44 -7.43 -13.41 -0.01
CA GLU A 44 -7.35 -13.71 -1.42
C GLU A 44 -6.26 -14.75 -1.71
N TYR A 45 -6.65 -15.85 -2.34
CA TYR A 45 -5.75 -16.97 -2.58
C TYR A 45 -4.66 -16.63 -3.60
N GLU A 46 -4.91 -15.68 -4.50
CA GLU A 46 -3.93 -15.25 -5.51
C GLU A 46 -2.63 -14.71 -4.93
N PHE A 47 -2.66 -14.20 -3.69
CA PHE A 47 -1.49 -13.71 -2.97
C PHE A 47 -0.67 -14.81 -2.31
N SER A 48 -1.16 -16.06 -2.29
CA SER A 48 -0.41 -17.21 -1.76
C SER A 48 0.89 -17.49 -2.50
N ARG A 49 0.99 -17.04 -3.77
CA ARG A 49 2.17 -17.19 -4.62
C ARG A 49 3.19 -16.05 -4.47
N SER A 50 2.82 -14.96 -3.81
CA SER A 50 3.67 -13.79 -3.61
C SER A 50 4.38 -13.84 -2.25
N PHE A 51 5.56 -13.23 -2.16
CA PHE A 51 6.25 -13.12 -0.87
C PHE A 51 5.55 -12.12 0.03
N ARG A 52 5.43 -12.42 1.33
CA ARG A 52 4.81 -11.51 2.31
C ARG A 52 5.43 -10.10 2.30
N SER A 53 6.75 -10.01 2.17
CA SER A 53 7.47 -8.73 2.04
C SER A 53 7.08 -7.97 0.76
N GLN A 54 6.91 -8.67 -0.36
CA GLN A 54 6.48 -8.09 -1.63
C GLN A 54 5.05 -7.55 -1.53
N ILE A 55 4.13 -8.30 -0.89
CA ILE A 55 2.75 -7.85 -0.66
C ILE A 55 2.73 -6.55 0.16
N VAL A 56 3.53 -6.48 1.23
CA VAL A 56 3.62 -5.28 2.07
C VAL A 56 4.22 -4.10 1.30
N ALA A 57 5.26 -4.33 0.49
CA ALA A 57 5.85 -3.29 -0.36
C ALA A 57 4.84 -2.78 -1.41
N SER A 58 4.11 -3.67 -2.08
CA SER A 58 3.05 -3.31 -3.03
C SER A 58 1.89 -2.57 -2.36
N ALA A 59 1.50 -2.95 -1.14
CA ALA A 59 0.47 -2.24 -0.38
C ALA A 59 0.90 -0.81 -0.05
N ILE A 60 2.17 -0.60 0.35
CA ILE A 60 2.72 0.74 0.59
C ILE A 60 2.78 1.54 -0.70
N PHE A 61 3.21 0.93 -1.81
CA PHE A 61 3.22 1.58 -3.11
C PHE A 61 1.82 2.08 -3.49
N LEU A 62 0.82 1.20 -3.43
CA LEU A 62 -0.56 1.53 -3.77
C LEU A 62 -1.14 2.60 -2.83
N ALA A 63 -0.87 2.49 -1.53
CA ALA A 63 -1.34 3.46 -0.55
C ALA A 63 -0.72 4.85 -0.77
N ARG A 64 0.58 4.92 -1.09
CA ARG A 64 1.24 6.18 -1.46
C ARG A 64 0.63 6.76 -2.73
N LEU A 65 0.36 5.95 -3.74
CA LEU A 65 -0.29 6.40 -4.97
C LEU A 65 -1.69 7.00 -4.69
N VAL A 66 -2.53 6.30 -3.92
CA VAL A 66 -3.88 6.72 -3.55
C VAL A 66 -3.88 8.01 -2.72
N LEU A 67 -2.90 8.18 -1.84
CA LEU A 67 -2.75 9.37 -1.01
C LEU A 67 -1.97 10.50 -1.71
N GLY A 68 -1.51 10.30 -2.95
CA GLY A 68 -0.70 11.28 -3.67
C GLY A 68 0.66 11.54 -3.03
N LEU A 69 1.17 10.62 -2.21
CA LEU A 69 2.47 10.76 -1.55
C LEU A 69 3.60 10.54 -2.55
N ARG A 70 4.45 11.55 -2.69
CA ARG A 70 5.61 11.55 -3.57
C ARG A 70 6.85 11.83 -2.74
N ALA A 71 7.92 11.11 -3.05
CA ALA A 71 9.23 11.40 -2.48
C ALA A 71 9.79 12.70 -3.05
N ARG A 72 10.92 13.17 -2.50
CA ARG A 72 11.59 14.42 -2.93
C ARG A 72 11.87 14.49 -4.44
N ASN A 73 12.12 13.35 -5.07
CA ASN A 73 12.38 13.24 -6.51
C ASN A 73 11.10 13.17 -7.36
N GLY A 74 9.92 13.36 -6.78
CA GLY A 74 8.61 13.28 -7.44
C GLY A 74 8.10 11.85 -7.67
N LYS A 75 8.90 10.81 -7.37
CA LYS A 75 8.51 9.41 -7.55
C LYS A 75 7.65 8.90 -6.40
N ILE A 76 6.77 7.94 -6.69
CA ILE A 76 5.98 7.24 -5.66
C ILE A 76 6.89 6.31 -4.88
N TRP A 77 7.74 5.57 -5.59
CA TRP A 77 8.74 4.67 -5.02
C TRP A 77 10.09 5.39 -4.92
N SER A 78 10.57 5.57 -3.70
CA SER A 78 11.84 6.27 -3.42
C SER A 78 13.01 5.29 -3.40
N ASP A 79 14.23 5.80 -3.64
CA ASP A 79 15.45 5.00 -3.52
C ASP A 79 15.63 4.47 -2.09
N THR A 80 15.12 5.21 -1.09
CA THR A 80 15.05 4.77 0.31
C THR A 80 14.14 3.57 0.47
N LEU A 81 12.93 3.61 -0.09
CA LEU A 81 12.01 2.47 -0.06
C LEU A 81 12.60 1.26 -0.77
N GLN A 82 13.19 1.45 -1.95
CA GLN A 82 13.88 0.37 -2.66
C GLN A 82 15.02 -0.23 -1.82
N TYR A 83 15.84 0.59 -1.18
CA TYR A 83 16.94 0.12 -0.33
C TYR A 83 16.45 -0.68 0.89
N TYR A 84 15.40 -0.24 1.57
CA TYR A 84 14.90 -0.90 2.78
C TYR A 84 14.00 -2.12 2.52
N THR A 85 13.33 -2.14 1.36
CA THR A 85 12.44 -3.25 0.98
C THR A 85 13.13 -4.30 0.12
N GLY A 86 14.15 -3.89 -0.65
CA GLY A 86 14.84 -4.72 -1.63
C GLY A 86 14.10 -4.87 -2.97
N TYR A 87 12.95 -4.22 -3.15
CA TYR A 87 12.13 -4.37 -4.36
C TYR A 87 12.19 -3.12 -5.25
N CYS A 88 12.32 -3.32 -6.56
CA CYS A 88 12.11 -2.27 -7.56
C CYS A 88 10.64 -2.20 -8.00
N MET A 89 10.25 -1.13 -8.70
CA MET A 89 8.85 -0.92 -9.10
C MET A 89 8.29 -2.05 -9.96
N THR A 90 9.06 -2.54 -10.93
CA THR A 90 8.62 -3.62 -11.85
C THR A 90 8.35 -4.94 -11.12
N GLU A 91 9.06 -5.22 -10.02
CA GLU A 91 8.80 -6.41 -9.20
C GLU A 91 7.50 -6.30 -8.40
N LEU A 92 6.97 -5.09 -8.20
CA LEU A 92 5.76 -4.85 -7.43
C LEU A 92 4.50 -4.79 -8.29
N GLU A 93 4.63 -4.56 -9.59
CA GLU A 93 3.55 -4.29 -10.55
C GLU A 93 2.38 -5.28 -10.43
N ASP A 94 2.63 -6.58 -10.61
CA ASP A 94 1.62 -7.63 -10.55
C ASP A 94 0.83 -7.61 -9.22
N CYS A 95 1.53 -7.41 -8.10
CA CYS A 95 0.91 -7.39 -6.78
C CYS A 95 0.12 -6.09 -6.56
N VAL A 96 0.60 -4.95 -7.09
CA VAL A 96 -0.11 -3.66 -7.00
C VAL A 96 -1.41 -3.71 -7.81
N ILE A 97 -1.38 -4.27 -9.03
CA ILE A 97 -2.58 -4.41 -9.87
C ILE A 97 -3.63 -5.27 -9.15
N LYS A 98 -3.23 -6.42 -8.61
CA LYS A 98 -4.14 -7.31 -7.86
C LYS A 98 -4.73 -6.63 -6.62
N LEU A 99 -3.91 -5.89 -5.86
CA LEU A 99 -4.39 -5.15 -4.68
C LEU A 99 -5.40 -4.07 -5.05
N ARG A 100 -5.17 -3.37 -6.17
CA ARG A 100 -6.12 -2.38 -6.69
C ARG A 100 -7.44 -3.05 -7.07
N ASP A 101 -7.37 -4.14 -7.84
CA ASP A 101 -8.58 -4.85 -8.26
C ASP A 101 -9.39 -5.33 -7.04
N LEU A 102 -8.71 -5.86 -6.01
CA LEU A 102 -9.32 -6.15 -4.71
C LEU A 102 -9.99 -4.94 -4.05
N GLN A 103 -9.33 -3.78 -4.03
CA GLN A 103 -9.91 -2.54 -3.49
C GLN A 103 -11.21 -2.18 -4.21
N SER A 104 -11.25 -2.29 -5.54
CA SER A 104 -12.45 -1.95 -6.32
C SER A 104 -13.64 -2.87 -6.06
N MET A 105 -13.39 -4.13 -5.69
CA MET A 105 -14.42 -5.13 -5.41
C MET A 105 -14.67 -5.35 -3.91
N ALA A 106 -13.99 -4.61 -3.03
CA ALA A 106 -13.91 -4.94 -1.61
C ALA A 106 -15.27 -4.86 -0.89
N SER A 107 -16.14 -3.91 -1.26
CA SER A 107 -17.47 -3.75 -0.67
C SER A 107 -18.37 -4.96 -0.91
N GLU A 108 -18.25 -5.59 -2.08
CA GLU A 108 -19.05 -6.74 -2.49
C GLU A 108 -18.42 -8.05 -2.01
N LYS A 109 -17.11 -8.21 -2.18
CA LYS A 109 -16.39 -9.47 -1.93
C LYS A 109 -16.06 -9.69 -0.45
N TYR A 110 -15.75 -8.61 0.28
CA TYR A 110 -15.30 -8.66 1.68
C TYR A 110 -15.99 -7.60 2.54
N PRO A 111 -17.34 -7.63 2.66
CA PRO A 111 -18.12 -6.58 3.32
C PRO A 111 -17.72 -6.36 4.79
N ASN A 112 -17.30 -7.40 5.51
CA ASN A 112 -16.86 -7.29 6.90
C ASN A 112 -15.56 -6.50 7.05
N ILE A 113 -14.59 -6.71 6.15
CA ILE A 113 -13.34 -5.95 6.13
C ILE A 113 -13.62 -4.53 5.66
N PHE A 114 -14.41 -4.36 4.59
CA PHE A 114 -14.80 -3.05 4.11
C PHE A 114 -15.46 -2.20 5.22
N ALA A 115 -16.44 -2.76 5.93
CA ALA A 115 -17.12 -2.08 7.04
C ALA A 115 -16.18 -1.71 8.20
N LYS A 116 -15.21 -2.57 8.55
CA LYS A 116 -14.17 -2.28 9.55
C LYS A 116 -13.40 -1.01 9.18
N TYR A 117 -12.96 -0.90 7.93
CA TYR A 117 -12.15 0.22 7.45
C TYR A 117 -12.95 1.45 7.00
N CYS A 118 -14.29 1.38 7.01
CA CYS A 118 -15.18 2.55 6.95
C CYS A 118 -15.28 3.29 8.30
N HIS A 119 -14.87 2.67 9.41
CA HIS A 119 -14.98 3.27 10.73
C HIS A 119 -13.92 4.38 10.91
N SER A 120 -14.27 5.46 11.63
CA SER A 120 -13.40 6.63 11.86
C SER A 120 -12.06 6.28 12.54
N ALA A 121 -12.04 5.22 13.35
CA ALA A 121 -10.84 4.65 13.97
C ALA A 121 -9.79 4.19 12.94
N TYR A 122 -10.20 3.87 11.71
CA TYR A 122 -9.34 3.46 10.60
C TYR A 122 -9.25 4.54 9.51
N ARG A 123 -9.51 5.80 9.86
CA ARG A 123 -9.42 6.96 8.97
C ARG A 123 -10.29 6.84 7.71
N GLU A 124 -11.34 6.01 7.78
CA GLU A 124 -12.34 5.82 6.73
C GLU A 124 -11.72 5.48 5.36
N VAL A 125 -10.57 4.79 5.39
CA VAL A 125 -9.72 4.53 4.21
C VAL A 125 -10.41 3.67 3.16
N ALA A 126 -11.42 2.89 3.54
CA ALA A 126 -12.22 2.09 2.61
C ALA A 126 -12.97 2.94 1.58
N TYR A 127 -13.26 4.22 1.87
CA TYR A 127 -13.89 5.14 0.92
C TYR A 127 -12.91 5.76 -0.08
N LYS A 128 -11.60 5.51 0.05
CA LYS A 128 -10.63 5.99 -0.94
C LYS A 128 -10.86 5.29 -2.27
N ALA A 129 -10.97 6.09 -3.34
CA ALA A 129 -11.12 5.56 -4.68
C ALA A 129 -9.89 4.75 -5.09
N ALA A 130 -10.12 3.60 -5.73
CA ALA A 130 -9.06 2.86 -6.37
C ALA A 130 -8.60 3.64 -7.62
N PRO A 131 -7.28 3.76 -7.88
CA PRO A 131 -6.79 4.42 -9.09
C PRO A 131 -7.24 3.66 -10.35
N LEU A 132 -7.39 4.37 -11.47
CA LEU A 132 -7.73 3.74 -12.75
C LEU A 132 -6.61 2.80 -13.20
N ARG A 133 -6.97 1.77 -13.98
CA ARG A 133 -6.00 0.72 -14.37
C ARG A 133 -4.94 1.28 -15.31
N GLU A 134 -5.38 2.14 -16.22
CA GLU A 134 -4.53 2.80 -17.20
C GLU A 134 -3.53 3.74 -16.52
N ASP A 135 -3.99 4.57 -15.57
CA ASP A 135 -3.13 5.43 -14.78
C ASP A 135 -2.06 4.63 -14.01
N LEU A 136 -2.44 3.46 -13.51
CA LEU A 136 -1.52 2.58 -12.80
C LEU A 136 -0.47 1.97 -13.72
N LEU A 137 -0.84 1.54 -14.93
CA LEU A 137 0.09 0.98 -15.92
C LEU A 137 1.10 2.04 -16.39
N ASN A 138 0.64 3.26 -16.65
CA ASN A 138 1.51 4.39 -17.00
C ASN A 138 2.55 4.74 -15.93
N VAL A 139 2.34 4.32 -14.68
CA VAL A 139 3.30 4.52 -13.60
C VAL A 139 4.43 3.48 -13.63
N PHE A 140 4.21 2.32 -14.25
CA PHE A 140 5.20 1.24 -14.37
C PHE A 140 5.97 1.24 -15.70
N GLU A 141 5.46 1.92 -16.73
CA GLU A 141 6.16 2.19 -18.01
C GLU A 141 7.30 3.21 -17.88
#